data_AF-A0A957QCX0-F1
#
_entry.id   AF-A0A957QCX0-F1
#
_cell.length_a   1.000
_cell.length_b   1.000
_cell.length_c   1.000
_cell.angle_alpha   90.00
_cell.angle_beta   90.00
_cell.angle_gamma   90.00
#
_symmetry.space_group_name_H-M   'P 1'
#
loop_
_entity.id
_entity.type
_entity.pdbx_description
1 polymer ?
#
loop_
_entity_poly.entity_id
_entity_poly.type
_entity_poly.pdbx_seq_one_letter_code
_entity_poly.pdbx_strand_id
1 'polypeptide(L)'
;ACGGTHVRATGEIGAIALLRTEKMRRQTRVHFLCGGRVLEDYRQRRAVLGEIASLLDTHYENAPELVEKLQAQNRDLDRQLRGQQEELIAFRARALLESARQVGKVRLVAQAMRGLDPSALKVLASTLQAEPRTVALLCCESNGKGTAIFARAADVELNVGQLLRDVLSQFGGGGGGRPDFAQGGGMSAEALEAVLATAVQKTLEQI
;
A
#
# COMPACT_ATOMS: atom_id res chain seq x y z
N ALA A 1 0.26 -34.63 51.44
CA ALA A 1 1.62 -34.38 51.96
C ALA A 1 2.52 -33.95 50.81
N CYS A 2 3.46 -33.02 51.03
CA CYS A 2 4.42 -32.58 50.01
C CYS A 2 5.78 -33.25 50.26
N GLY A 3 6.39 -33.83 49.22
CA GLY A 3 7.71 -34.48 49.28
C GLY A 3 8.83 -33.67 48.62
N GLY A 4 8.60 -32.39 48.34
CA GLY A 4 9.56 -31.51 47.66
C GLY A 4 10.61 -30.92 48.60
N THR A 5 11.60 -30.24 48.02
CA THR A 5 12.54 -29.42 48.79
C THR A 5 11.85 -28.16 49.27
N HIS A 6 11.96 -27.86 50.56
CA HIS A 6 11.35 -26.71 51.20
C HIS A 6 12.41 -25.83 51.87
N VAL A 7 12.14 -24.53 51.86
CA VAL A 7 12.85 -23.54 52.66
C VAL A 7 12.59 -23.76 54.16
N ARG A 8 13.47 -23.25 55.02
CA ARG A 8 13.36 -23.40 56.47
C ARG A 8 12.36 -22.42 57.09
N ALA A 9 12.26 -21.23 56.49
CA ALA A 9 11.32 -20.19 56.89
C ALA A 9 10.77 -19.49 55.64
N THR A 10 9.56 -18.93 55.74
CA THR A 10 8.88 -18.26 54.61
C THR A 10 9.66 -17.05 54.09
N GLY A 11 10.43 -16.38 54.95
CA GLY A 11 11.29 -15.25 54.55
C GLY A 11 12.37 -15.61 53.52
N GLU A 12 12.79 -16.88 53.44
CA GLU A 12 13.78 -17.34 52.44
C GLU A 12 13.20 -17.39 51.02
N ILE A 13 11.87 -17.40 50.87
CA ILE A 13 11.19 -17.35 49.57
C ILE A 13 11.36 -15.97 48.92
N GLY A 14 11.46 -14.92 49.73
CA GLY A 14 11.56 -13.54 49.27
C GLY A 14 10.28 -13.03 48.61
N ALA A 15 10.45 -12.09 47.67
CA ALA A 15 9.33 -11.50 46.93
C ALA A 15 8.56 -12.56 46.13
N ILE A 16 7.24 -12.42 46.05
CA ILE A 16 6.37 -13.22 45.18
C ILE A 16 5.65 -12.25 44.24
N ALA A 17 5.88 -12.40 42.94
CA ALA A 17 5.21 -11.60 41.92
C ALA A 17 4.20 -12.44 41.15
N LEU A 18 2.97 -11.96 41.08
CA LEU A 18 1.94 -12.55 40.22
C LEU A 18 2.15 -12.08 38.78
N LEU A 19 2.35 -13.03 37.87
CA LEU A 19 2.55 -12.74 36.46
C LEU A 19 1.23 -12.63 35.70
N ARG A 20 0.38 -13.64 35.84
CA ARG A 20 -0.94 -13.70 35.21
C ARG A 20 -1.82 -14.75 35.85
N THR A 21 -3.12 -14.63 35.61
CA THR A 21 -4.10 -15.64 35.96
C THR A 21 -4.79 -16.14 34.70
N GLU A 22 -5.03 -17.44 34.63
CA GLU A 22 -5.71 -18.10 33.52
C GLU A 22 -6.94 -18.84 34.04
N LYS A 23 -8.10 -18.58 33.44
CA LYS A 23 -9.34 -19.27 33.82
C LYS A 23 -9.38 -20.67 33.19
N MET A 24 -9.47 -21.70 34.01
CA MET A 24 -9.57 -23.10 33.59
C MET A 24 -10.85 -23.75 34.09
N ARG A 25 -11.90 -23.75 33.27
CA ARG A 25 -13.24 -24.31 33.60
C ARG A 25 -13.75 -23.83 34.97
N ARG A 26 -13.57 -24.64 36.02
CA ARG A 26 -13.98 -24.38 37.41
C ARG A 26 -12.86 -23.91 38.33
N GLN A 27 -11.65 -23.67 37.82
CA GLN A 27 -10.46 -23.28 38.58
C GLN A 27 -9.73 -22.11 37.93
N THR A 28 -8.86 -21.45 38.69
CA THR A 28 -7.96 -20.40 38.21
C THR A 28 -6.54 -20.88 38.35
N ARG A 29 -5.81 -20.94 37.24
CA ARG A 29 -4.37 -21.16 37.25
C ARG A 29 -3.66 -19.84 37.50
N VAL A 30 -2.70 -19.87 38.42
CA VAL A 30 -1.96 -18.69 38.87
C VAL A 30 -0.50 -18.87 38.48
N HIS A 31 0.02 -17.97 37.66
CA HIS A 31 1.44 -17.94 37.28
C HIS A 31 2.16 -16.93 38.16
N PHE A 32 3.21 -17.37 38.86
CA PHE A 32 3.95 -16.51 39.78
C PHE A 32 5.45 -16.79 39.73
N LEU A 33 6.24 -15.80 40.10
CA LEU A 33 7.67 -15.91 40.36
C LEU A 33 7.93 -15.68 41.85
N CYS A 34 9.00 -16.31 42.35
CA CYS A 34 9.48 -16.08 43.72
C CYS A 34 10.98 -15.79 43.74
N GLY A 35 11.40 -15.06 44.77
CA GLY A 35 12.80 -14.81 45.11
C GLY A 35 13.52 -13.98 44.04
N GLY A 36 14.79 -14.27 43.80
CA GLY A 36 15.64 -13.53 42.85
C GLY A 36 15.09 -13.48 41.42
N ARG A 37 14.25 -14.43 41.02
CA ARG A 37 13.58 -14.43 39.71
C ARG A 37 12.65 -13.23 39.52
N VAL A 38 12.06 -12.73 40.61
CA VAL A 38 11.23 -11.51 40.57
C VAL A 38 12.09 -10.29 40.26
N LEU A 39 13.28 -10.20 40.86
CA LEU A 39 14.19 -9.09 40.64
C LEU A 39 14.75 -9.08 39.21
N GLU A 40 15.04 -10.26 38.67
CA GLU A 40 15.50 -10.41 37.30
C GLU A 40 14.41 -10.01 36.29
N ASP A 41 13.18 -10.49 36.46
CA ASP A 41 12.02 -10.07 35.64
C ASP A 41 11.79 -8.55 35.70
N TYR A 42 11.90 -7.95 36.89
CA TYR A 42 11.77 -6.51 37.06
C TYR A 42 12.87 -5.73 36.33
N ARG A 43 14.13 -6.17 36.43
CA ARG A 43 15.26 -5.53 35.72
C ARG A 43 15.08 -5.57 34.21
N GLN A 44 14.68 -6.72 33.67
CA GLN A 44 14.41 -6.89 32.24
C GLN A 44 13.29 -5.95 31.77
N ARG A 45 12.16 -5.90 32.49
CA ARG A 45 11.05 -4.99 32.17
C ARG A 45 11.47 -3.52 32.23
N ARG A 46 12.24 -3.14 33.24
CA ARG A 46 12.74 -1.76 33.37
C ARG A 46 13.69 -1.39 32.22
N ALA A 47 14.54 -2.31 31.78
CA ALA A 47 15.41 -2.08 30.63
C ALA A 47 14.59 -1.84 29.36
N VAL A 48 13.63 -2.72 29.05
CA VAL A 48 12.75 -2.58 27.88
C VAL A 48 11.92 -1.29 27.92
N LEU A 49 11.35 -0.94 29.07
CA LEU A 49 10.61 0.33 29.22
C LEU A 49 11.52 1.55 29.04
N GLY A 50 12.77 1.47 29.52
CA GLY A 50 13.77 2.52 29.32
C GLY A 50 14.15 2.69 27.86
N GLU A 51 14.33 1.59 27.12
CA GLU A 51 14.59 1.62 25.68
C GLU A 51 13.44 2.26 24.90
N ILE A 52 12.19 1.87 25.19
CA ILE A 52 10.99 2.46 24.56
C ILE A 52 10.91 3.96 24.86
N ALA A 53 11.11 4.35 26.13
CA ALA A 53 11.10 5.74 26.55
C ALA A 53 12.17 6.56 25.84
N SER A 54 13.37 5.99 25.64
CA SER A 54 14.46 6.62 24.89
C SER A 54 14.15 6.77 23.41
N LEU A 55 13.52 5.77 22.77
CA LEU A 55 13.11 5.87 21.36
C LEU A 55 12.07 6.96 21.12
N LEU A 56 11.25 7.20 22.13
CA LEU A 56 10.16 8.17 22.11
C LEU A 56 10.56 9.54 22.69
N ASP A 57 11.81 9.69 23.12
CA ASP A 57 12.33 10.89 23.83
C ASP A 57 11.39 11.37 24.94
N THR A 58 10.97 10.45 25.81
CA THR A 58 10.00 10.72 26.88
C THR A 58 10.30 9.91 28.14
N HIS A 59 9.50 10.13 29.19
CA HIS A 59 9.52 9.28 30.37
C HIS A 59 8.65 8.02 30.15
N TYR A 60 9.03 6.87 30.72
CA TYR A 60 8.31 5.61 30.48
C TYR A 60 6.82 5.68 30.88
N GLU A 61 6.46 6.54 31.82
CA GLU A 61 5.08 6.79 32.26
C GLU A 61 4.22 7.46 31.17
N ASN A 62 4.85 8.30 30.34
CA ASN A 62 4.19 9.04 29.26
C ASN A 62 4.26 8.30 27.91
N ALA A 63 5.05 7.22 27.83
CA ALA A 63 5.23 6.45 26.59
C ALA A 63 3.91 5.95 25.99
N PRO A 64 2.93 5.42 26.77
CA PRO A 64 1.65 4.98 26.20
C PRO A 64 0.87 6.10 25.50
N GLU A 65 0.76 7.27 26.13
CA GLU A 65 0.04 8.42 25.56
C GLU A 65 0.72 8.91 24.27
N LEU A 66 2.05 8.96 24.26
CA LEU A 66 2.80 9.37 23.07
C LEU A 66 2.65 8.36 21.91
N VAL A 67 2.60 7.06 22.21
CA VAL A 67 2.30 6.03 21.20
C VAL A 67 0.91 6.21 20.61
N GLU A 68 -0.11 6.47 21.43
CA GLU A 68 -1.47 6.73 20.94
C GLU A 68 -1.50 7.97 20.04
N LYS A 69 -0.83 9.05 20.44
CA LYS A 69 -0.71 10.27 19.64
C LYS A 69 -0.01 10.02 18.31
N LEU A 70 1.11 9.28 18.30
CA LEU A 70 1.83 8.92 17.07
C LEU A 70 0.96 8.08 16.14
N GLN A 71 0.20 7.12 16.67
CA GLN A 71 -0.74 6.33 15.86
C GLN A 71 -1.86 7.20 15.26
N ALA A 72 -2.42 8.12 16.04
CA ALA A 72 -3.44 9.04 15.56
C ALA A 72 -2.88 9.97 14.46
N GLN A 73 -1.68 10.52 14.65
CA GLN A 73 -0.99 11.34 13.66
C GLN A 73 -0.69 10.55 12.38
N ASN A 74 -0.22 9.31 12.50
CA ASN A 74 0.06 8.46 11.35
C ASN A 74 -1.22 8.21 10.50
N ARG A 75 -2.35 7.90 11.16
CA ARG A 75 -3.65 7.75 10.48
C ARG A 75 -4.15 9.04 9.85
N ASP A 76 -3.84 10.20 10.44
CA ASP A 76 -4.20 11.49 9.87
C ASP A 76 -3.35 11.83 8.64
N LEU A 77 -2.03 11.64 8.74
CA LEU A 77 -1.10 11.80 7.62
C LEU A 77 -1.45 10.88 6.45
N ASP A 78 -1.81 9.62 6.71
CA ASP A 78 -2.27 8.69 5.67
C ASP A 78 -3.54 9.19 4.97
N ARG A 79 -4.49 9.78 5.71
CA ARG A 79 -5.70 10.37 5.12
C ARG A 79 -5.37 11.61 4.28
N GLN A 80 -4.52 12.50 4.80
CA GLN A 80 -4.08 13.69 4.07
C GLN A 80 -3.34 13.32 2.78
N LEU A 81 -2.44 12.32 2.84
CA LEU A 81 -1.70 11.84 1.68
C LEU A 81 -2.63 11.30 0.59
N ARG A 82 -3.66 10.52 0.96
CA ARG A 82 -4.68 10.03 0.01
C ARG A 82 -5.45 11.18 -0.63
N GLY A 83 -5.90 12.15 0.17
CA GLY A 83 -6.61 13.33 -0.35
C GLY A 83 -5.77 14.12 -1.35
N GLN A 84 -4.49 14.38 -1.03
CA GLN A 84 -3.56 15.07 -1.92
C GLN A 84 -3.28 14.27 -3.21
N GLN A 85 -3.19 12.94 -3.12
CA GLN A 85 -3.03 12.09 -4.29
C GLN A 85 -4.26 12.14 -5.21
N GLU A 86 -5.47 12.14 -4.64
CA GLU A 86 -6.72 12.28 -5.40
C GLU A 86 -6.80 13.64 -6.11
N GLU A 87 -6.48 14.74 -5.41
CA GLU A 87 -6.43 16.09 -5.99
C GLU A 87 -5.40 16.18 -7.13
N LEU A 88 -4.20 15.62 -6.94
CA LEU A 88 -3.15 15.59 -7.96
C LEU A 88 -3.58 14.79 -9.20
N ILE A 89 -4.25 13.66 -9.00
CA ILE A 89 -4.77 12.83 -10.10
C ILE A 89 -5.86 13.59 -10.86
N ALA A 90 -6.79 14.23 -10.16
CA ALA A 90 -7.84 15.05 -10.78
C ALA A 90 -7.23 16.21 -11.60
N PHE A 91 -6.23 16.90 -11.05
CA PHE A 91 -5.51 17.96 -11.76
C PHE A 91 -4.83 17.43 -13.03
N ARG A 92 -4.11 16.31 -12.94
CA ARG A 92 -3.45 15.66 -14.10
C ARG A 92 -4.46 15.20 -15.14
N ALA A 93 -5.57 14.59 -14.73
CA ALA A 93 -6.62 14.15 -15.63
C ALA A 93 -7.16 15.33 -16.45
N ARG A 94 -7.45 16.46 -15.80
CA ARG A 94 -7.90 17.68 -16.46
C ARG A 94 -6.89 18.19 -17.48
N ALA A 95 -5.63 18.31 -17.09
CA ALA A 95 -4.56 18.76 -18.00
C ALA A 95 -4.43 17.84 -19.22
N LEU A 96 -4.51 16.53 -19.02
CA LEU A 96 -4.45 15.55 -20.10
C LEU A 96 -5.65 15.66 -21.04
N LEU A 97 -6.87 15.86 -20.51
CA LEU A 97 -8.08 16.07 -21.31
C LEU A 97 -8.01 17.36 -22.14
N GLU A 98 -7.45 18.44 -21.59
CA GLU A 98 -7.25 19.71 -22.30
C GLU A 98 -6.23 19.59 -23.44
N SER A 99 -5.20 18.75 -23.27
CA SER A 99 -4.21 18.43 -24.32
C SER A 99 -4.59 17.27 -25.23
N ALA A 100 -5.75 16.63 -25.03
CA ALA A 100 -6.12 15.41 -25.71
C ALA A 100 -6.31 15.63 -27.22
N ARG A 101 -5.89 14.64 -28.02
CA ARG A 101 -6.11 14.68 -29.47
C ARG A 101 -7.56 14.33 -29.78
N GLN A 102 -8.26 15.22 -30.45
CA GLN A 102 -9.60 14.93 -30.98
C GLN A 102 -9.50 14.06 -32.24
N VAL A 103 -10.15 12.90 -32.24
CA VAL A 103 -10.25 11.96 -33.38
C VAL A 103 -11.72 11.67 -33.63
N GLY A 104 -12.28 12.33 -34.64
CA GLY A 104 -13.74 12.29 -34.88
C GLY A 104 -14.50 12.75 -33.63
N LYS A 105 -15.30 11.86 -33.04
CA LYS A 105 -16.06 12.13 -31.80
C LYS A 105 -15.32 11.74 -30.52
N VAL A 106 -14.18 11.07 -30.63
CA VAL A 106 -13.40 10.52 -29.50
C VAL A 106 -12.27 11.46 -29.10
N ARG A 107 -12.07 11.62 -27.79
CA ARG A 107 -10.89 12.27 -27.19
C ARG A 107 -9.85 11.19 -26.88
N LEU A 108 -8.72 11.24 -27.58
CA LEU A 108 -7.61 10.31 -27.38
C LEU A 108 -6.54 10.96 -26.50
N VAL A 109 -6.35 10.40 -25.30
CA VAL A 109 -5.26 10.75 -24.39
C VAL A 109 -4.20 9.67 -24.50
N ALA A 110 -2.98 10.04 -24.93
CA ALA A 110 -1.85 9.13 -24.98
C ALA A 110 -0.64 9.79 -24.31
N GLN A 111 -0.12 9.18 -23.23
CA GLN A 111 0.97 9.80 -22.47
C GLN A 111 1.86 8.76 -21.78
N ALA A 112 3.18 8.94 -21.91
CA ALA A 112 4.18 8.28 -21.08
C ALA A 112 4.52 9.16 -19.88
N MET A 113 4.54 8.58 -18.69
CA MET A 113 4.84 9.26 -17.43
C MET A 113 5.98 8.55 -16.70
N ARG A 114 7.11 9.22 -16.53
CA ARG A 114 8.23 8.68 -15.75
C ARG A 114 8.04 8.94 -14.27
N GLY A 115 8.36 7.95 -13.44
CA GLY A 115 8.30 8.08 -11.98
C GLY A 115 6.88 8.06 -11.39
N LEU A 116 5.86 7.73 -12.18
CA LEU A 116 4.51 7.50 -11.66
C LEU A 116 4.34 6.03 -11.27
N ASP A 117 3.90 5.79 -10.05
CA ASP A 117 3.58 4.44 -9.58
C ASP A 117 2.41 3.81 -10.37
N PRO A 118 2.45 2.50 -10.70
CA PRO A 118 1.38 1.81 -11.40
C PRO A 118 -0.02 1.95 -10.78
N SER A 119 -0.13 2.05 -9.45
CA SER A 119 -1.42 2.26 -8.78
C SER A 119 -1.99 3.64 -9.07
N ALA A 120 -1.15 4.68 -9.06
CA ALA A 120 -1.55 6.04 -9.42
C ALA A 120 -1.88 6.15 -10.92
N LEU A 121 -1.14 5.46 -11.78
CA LEU A 121 -1.46 5.35 -13.22
C LEU A 121 -2.85 4.73 -13.42
N LYS A 122 -3.18 3.69 -12.64
CA LYS A 122 -4.48 3.00 -12.71
C LYS A 122 -5.63 3.92 -12.33
N VAL A 123 -5.49 4.67 -11.23
CA VAL A 123 -6.52 5.63 -10.80
C VAL A 123 -6.69 6.71 -11.86
N LEU A 124 -5.60 7.28 -12.39
CA LEU A 124 -5.65 8.26 -13.47
C LEU A 124 -6.36 7.71 -14.72
N ALA A 125 -6.04 6.50 -15.14
CA ALA A 125 -6.71 5.84 -16.26
C ALA A 125 -8.21 5.67 -16.01
N SER A 126 -8.61 5.27 -14.79
CA SER A 126 -10.03 5.16 -14.41
C SER A 126 -10.73 6.52 -14.35
N THR A 127 -10.07 7.57 -13.90
CA THR A 127 -10.60 8.95 -13.94
C THR A 127 -10.86 9.40 -15.38
N LEU A 128 -9.91 9.16 -16.29
CA LEU A 128 -10.08 9.45 -17.72
C LEU A 128 -11.13 8.53 -18.38
N GLN A 129 -11.28 7.29 -17.92
CA GLN A 129 -12.30 6.36 -18.40
C GLN A 129 -13.72 6.87 -18.10
N ALA A 130 -13.91 7.57 -16.98
CA ALA A 130 -15.23 8.11 -16.61
C ALA A 130 -15.67 9.29 -17.50
N GLU A 131 -14.73 9.91 -18.23
CA GLU A 131 -15.00 11.05 -19.10
C GLU A 131 -15.61 10.60 -20.43
N PRO A 132 -16.77 11.14 -20.85
CA PRO A 132 -17.45 10.73 -22.08
C PRO A 132 -16.55 10.79 -23.31
N ARG A 133 -16.71 9.80 -24.20
CA ARG A 133 -15.98 9.66 -25.46
C ARG A 133 -14.46 9.68 -25.31
N THR A 134 -13.92 9.26 -24.17
CA THR A 134 -12.47 9.30 -23.91
C THR A 134 -11.84 7.92 -24.08
N VAL A 135 -10.68 7.86 -24.72
CA VAL A 135 -9.78 6.71 -24.74
C VAL A 135 -8.46 7.15 -24.14
N ALA A 136 -8.02 6.46 -23.09
CA ALA A 136 -6.77 6.71 -22.39
C ALA A 136 -5.79 5.57 -22.66
N LEU A 137 -4.63 5.92 -23.24
CA LEU A 137 -3.50 5.04 -23.48
C LEU A 137 -2.34 5.56 -22.64
N LEU A 138 -2.17 5.04 -21.44
CA LEU A 138 -1.17 5.54 -20.51
C LEU A 138 -0.06 4.53 -20.29
N CYS A 139 1.17 5.02 -20.17
CA CYS A 139 2.32 4.21 -19.80
C CYS A 139 3.08 4.88 -18.65
N CYS A 140 3.62 4.08 -17.73
CA CYS A 140 4.58 4.57 -16.76
C CYS A 140 5.82 3.69 -16.65
N GLU A 141 6.89 4.30 -16.18
CA GLU A 141 8.10 3.60 -15.76
C GLU A 141 8.17 3.58 -14.23
N SER A 142 8.35 2.39 -13.66
CA SER A 142 8.68 2.21 -12.24
C SER A 142 9.76 1.15 -12.08
N ASN A 143 10.85 1.50 -11.40
CA ASN A 143 11.99 0.60 -11.12
C ASN A 143 12.56 -0.09 -12.39
N GLY A 144 12.70 0.66 -13.49
CA GLY A 144 13.22 0.14 -14.77
C GLY A 144 12.28 -0.79 -15.53
N LYS A 145 11.04 -0.98 -15.06
CA LYS A 145 10.00 -1.76 -15.74
C LYS A 145 8.86 -0.87 -16.20
N GLY A 146 8.49 -1.02 -17.46
CA GLY A 146 7.33 -0.34 -18.04
C GLY A 146 6.02 -1.03 -17.67
N THR A 147 5.02 -0.21 -17.36
CA THR A 147 3.62 -0.62 -17.17
C THR A 147 2.74 0.20 -18.12
N ALA A 148 1.79 -0.44 -18.80
CA ALA A 148 0.82 0.20 -19.66
C ALA A 148 -0.60 -0.07 -19.15
N ILE A 149 -1.46 0.96 -19.20
CA ILE A 149 -2.88 0.86 -18.86
C ILE A 149 -3.68 1.54 -19.97
N PHE A 150 -4.56 0.77 -20.61
CA PHE A 150 -5.47 1.25 -21.64
C PHE A 150 -6.90 1.19 -21.10
N ALA A 151 -7.63 2.29 -21.23
CA ALA A 151 -8.99 2.43 -20.75
C ALA A 151 -9.83 3.22 -21.74
N ARG A 152 -11.13 2.94 -21.81
CA ARG A 152 -12.06 3.67 -22.68
C ARG A 152 -13.42 3.87 -22.02
N ALA A 153 -14.02 5.02 -22.31
CA ALA A 153 -15.32 5.41 -21.80
C ALA A 153 -16.44 4.44 -22.23
N ALA A 154 -17.53 4.40 -21.48
CA ALA A 154 -18.61 3.44 -21.73
C ALA A 154 -19.26 3.60 -23.12
N ASP A 155 -19.22 4.80 -23.68
CA ASP A 155 -19.82 5.20 -24.96
C ASP A 155 -18.87 5.08 -26.16
N VAL A 156 -17.69 4.46 -25.98
CA VAL A 156 -16.73 4.17 -27.06
C VAL A 156 -16.71 2.67 -27.34
N GLU A 157 -16.96 2.28 -28.59
CA GLU A 157 -16.87 0.89 -29.04
C GLU A 157 -15.43 0.55 -29.44
N LEU A 158 -14.60 0.26 -28.44
CA LEU A 158 -13.21 -0.18 -28.62
C LEU A 158 -12.89 -1.26 -27.60
N ASN A 159 -12.21 -2.34 -28.04
CA ASN A 159 -11.72 -3.39 -27.14
C ASN A 159 -10.26 -3.09 -26.73
N VAL A 160 -10.08 -2.29 -25.69
CA VAL A 160 -8.74 -1.91 -25.21
C VAL A 160 -7.96 -3.10 -24.63
N GLY A 161 -8.64 -4.15 -24.17
CA GLY A 161 -8.00 -5.36 -23.69
C GLY A 161 -7.32 -6.16 -24.79
N GLN A 162 -7.95 -6.26 -25.96
CA GLN A 162 -7.32 -6.87 -27.13
C GLN A 162 -6.20 -5.99 -27.68
N LEU A 163 -6.46 -4.68 -27.81
CA LEU A 163 -5.46 -3.69 -28.25
C LEU A 163 -4.19 -3.77 -27.40
N LEU A 164 -4.32 -3.82 -26.06
CA LEU A 164 -3.19 -3.90 -25.15
C LEU A 164 -2.36 -5.17 -25.37
N ARG A 165 -3.00 -6.33 -25.53
CA ARG A 165 -2.30 -7.59 -25.81
C ARG A 165 -1.53 -7.54 -27.12
N ASP A 166 -2.16 -7.01 -28.16
CA ASP A 166 -1.58 -6.93 -29.50
C ASP A 166 -0.42 -5.94 -29.60
N VAL A 167 -0.40 -4.91 -28.74
CA VAL A 167 0.70 -3.95 -28.66
C VAL A 167 1.83 -4.55 -27.82
N LEU A 168 1.55 -5.00 -26.59
CA LEU A 168 2.61 -5.41 -25.65
C LEU A 168 3.40 -6.63 -26.11
N SER A 169 2.75 -7.57 -26.82
CA SER A 169 3.41 -8.75 -27.39
C SER A 169 4.55 -8.41 -28.37
N GLN A 170 4.53 -7.22 -29.00
CA GLN A 170 5.60 -6.76 -29.89
C GLN A 170 6.83 -6.22 -29.14
N PHE A 171 6.66 -5.83 -27.87
CA PHE A 171 7.69 -5.17 -27.06
C PHE A 171 8.17 -6.03 -25.89
N GLY A 172 7.96 -7.35 -25.96
CA GLY A 172 8.33 -8.30 -24.91
C GLY A 172 7.52 -8.18 -23.61
N GLY A 173 6.43 -7.41 -23.64
CA GLY A 173 5.51 -7.25 -22.52
C GLY A 173 4.31 -8.21 -22.60
N GLY A 174 3.60 -8.33 -21.49
CA GLY A 174 2.39 -9.12 -21.38
C GLY A 174 1.34 -8.42 -20.55
N GLY A 175 0.07 -8.74 -20.79
CA GLY A 175 -1.02 -8.12 -20.06
C GLY A 175 -2.39 -8.59 -20.49
N GLY A 176 -3.41 -7.96 -19.92
CA GLY A 176 -4.79 -8.27 -20.22
C GLY A 176 -5.75 -7.43 -19.41
N GLY A 177 -7.04 -7.69 -19.63
CA GLY A 177 -8.11 -7.00 -18.95
C GLY A 177 -9.42 -7.17 -19.68
N ARG A 178 -10.39 -6.37 -19.25
CA ARG A 178 -11.71 -6.31 -19.83
C ARG A 178 -11.68 -5.47 -21.13
N PRO A 179 -12.74 -5.54 -21.96
CA PRO A 179 -12.82 -4.73 -23.18
C PRO A 179 -12.77 -3.22 -22.93
N ASP A 180 -13.13 -2.75 -21.73
CA ASP A 180 -13.17 -1.34 -21.34
C ASP A 180 -11.92 -0.86 -20.58
N PHE A 181 -11.17 -1.78 -19.99
CA PHE A 181 -10.03 -1.48 -19.13
C PHE A 181 -9.03 -2.65 -19.09
N ALA A 182 -7.78 -2.37 -19.40
CA ALA A 182 -6.71 -3.36 -19.41
C ALA A 182 -5.38 -2.81 -18.91
N GLN A 183 -4.57 -3.72 -18.37
CA GLN A 183 -3.25 -3.41 -17.84
C GLN A 183 -2.24 -4.47 -18.27
N GLY A 184 -0.99 -4.05 -18.44
CA GLY A 184 0.11 -4.95 -18.73
C GLY A 184 1.46 -4.35 -18.38
N GLY A 185 2.46 -5.20 -18.33
CA GLY A 185 3.80 -4.83 -17.92
C GLY A 185 4.86 -5.72 -18.58
N GLY A 186 6.10 -5.59 -18.10
CA GLY A 186 7.20 -6.43 -18.57
C GLY A 186 7.93 -5.89 -19.80
N MET A 187 7.52 -4.73 -20.32
CA MET A 187 8.28 -4.00 -21.32
C MET A 187 9.43 -3.20 -20.68
N SER A 188 10.47 -2.91 -21.45
CA SER A 188 11.55 -2.05 -20.98
C SER A 188 11.11 -0.58 -20.91
N ALA A 189 11.80 0.23 -20.10
CA ALA A 189 11.52 1.66 -19.97
C ALA A 189 11.72 2.41 -21.31
N GLU A 190 12.66 1.95 -22.12
CA GLU A 190 13.00 2.51 -23.44
C GLU A 190 11.91 2.25 -24.47
N ALA A 191 11.10 1.19 -24.29
CA ALA A 191 10.04 0.82 -25.20
C ALA A 191 8.75 1.63 -25.02
N LEU A 192 8.61 2.43 -23.95
CA LEU A 192 7.34 3.09 -23.60
C LEU A 192 6.80 4.01 -24.70
N GLU A 193 7.66 4.82 -25.31
CA GLU A 193 7.26 5.74 -26.39
C GLU A 193 6.83 4.96 -27.64
N ALA A 194 7.53 3.89 -27.97
CA ALA A 194 7.20 3.03 -29.10
C ALA A 194 5.89 2.25 -28.87
N VAL A 195 5.67 1.76 -27.65
CA VAL A 195 4.41 1.12 -27.23
C VAL A 195 3.24 2.09 -27.40
N LEU A 196 3.38 3.33 -26.95
CA LEU A 196 2.33 4.35 -27.11
C LEU A 196 2.09 4.72 -28.57
N ALA A 197 3.15 4.92 -29.36
CA ALA A 197 3.00 5.24 -30.77
C ALA A 197 2.23 4.15 -31.54
N THR A 198 2.60 2.88 -31.33
CA THR A 198 1.89 1.73 -31.92
C THR A 198 0.44 1.63 -31.41
N ALA A 199 0.21 1.87 -30.12
CA ALA A 199 -1.13 1.84 -29.55
C ALA A 199 -2.01 2.95 -30.13
N VAL A 200 -1.48 4.16 -30.31
CA VAL A 200 -2.18 5.28 -30.95
C VAL A 200 -2.53 4.92 -32.38
N GLN A 201 -1.58 4.44 -33.19
CA GLN A 201 -1.83 4.06 -34.57
C GLN A 201 -2.95 3.01 -34.68
N LYS A 202 -2.85 1.92 -33.94
CA LYS A 202 -3.86 0.85 -33.94
C LYS A 202 -5.23 1.33 -33.44
N THR A 203 -5.26 2.31 -32.55
CA THR A 203 -6.50 2.92 -32.10
C THR A 203 -7.14 3.72 -33.22
N LEU A 204 -6.36 4.54 -33.93
CA LEU A 204 -6.83 5.34 -35.09
C LEU A 204 -7.36 4.47 -36.24
N GLU A 205 -6.89 3.23 -36.39
CA GLU A 205 -7.40 2.28 -37.38
C GLU A 205 -8.77 1.68 -37.00
N GLN A 206 -9.16 1.78 -35.72
CA GLN A 206 -10.38 1.17 -35.17
C GLN A 206 -11.49 2.18 -34.83
N ILE A 207 -11.21 3.49 -34.84
CA ILE A 207 -12.16 4.58 -34.51
C ILE A 207 -12.30 5.58 -35.67
#